data_AF-A0AAV7A7U2-F1
#
_entry.id   AF-A0AAV7A7U2-F1
#
_cell.length_a   1.000
_cell.length_b   1.000
_cell.length_c   1.000
_cell.angle_alpha   90.00
_cell.angle_beta   90.00
_cell.angle_gamma   90.00
#
_symmetry.space_group_name_H-M   'P 1'
#
loop_
_entity.id
_entity.type
_entity.pdbx_description
1 polymer ?
#
loop_
_entity_poly.entity_id
_entity_poly.type
_entity_poly.pdbx_seq_one_letter_code
_entity_poly.pdbx_strand_id
1 'polypeptide(L)'
;MEKENLMCLLRIKGTEVSLVLEQSVLSWTFNKRRAYRKKSLTVAIPVNEIVTVRLGDGKQQTKGVAPSTQFTVYHVSRKSSSKRWSLQMVTFTAPDAQVAHSWVQAIQKKMFETGHTRPRKLLVFINPYGGRGKASRIYYSEISFLFQLAGIETDVIETTRANHARDYILEADLQTYDGVVCVGGDGMFSELLHGLVKRTQSDSGVCEDKENAMLTPCSLRIGIIPAGSTDCVCFATVGINDPVTSALHIIIGDTQPMDVCASYNDGQLMKYSVSLIGYGFFGDVLRESENLRWVGPIRYDLAGIKMVFSNQSYRGTVEYLEAYESNSSPRDNTRCRTGCLVCSESSERLREAAEECQDCQSDTWKKVTGSFLAINITGMSSACPKSQDGLSPTAHLADGTADLILVQESSTMQFLRHLNRHTNRKDQVTWG
;
A
#
# COMPACT_ATOMS: atom_id res chain seq x y z
N MET A 1 29.13 -15.90 21.48
CA MET A 1 27.78 -15.73 20.91
C MET A 1 27.50 -16.94 20.03
N GLU A 2 27.03 -18.03 20.65
CA GLU A 2 26.83 -19.31 19.96
C GLU A 2 25.73 -19.19 18.90
N LYS A 3 26.03 -19.63 17.68
CA LYS A 3 25.03 -19.84 16.64
C LYS A 3 24.21 -21.07 17.02
N GLU A 4 23.09 -20.90 17.72
CA GLU A 4 22.11 -21.96 17.91
C GLU A 4 21.40 -22.23 16.58
N ASN A 5 22.04 -23.03 15.73
CA ASN A 5 21.36 -23.64 14.59
C ASN A 5 20.58 -24.85 15.11
N LEU A 6 19.26 -24.70 15.27
CA LEU A 6 18.40 -25.86 15.53
C LEU A 6 18.30 -26.69 14.26
N MET A 7 18.74 -27.94 14.34
CA MET A 7 18.57 -28.94 13.28
C MET A 7 17.90 -30.18 13.84
N CYS A 8 16.81 -30.62 13.21
CA CYS A 8 16.09 -31.82 13.63
C CYS A 8 15.48 -32.54 12.43
N LEU A 9 15.43 -33.87 12.51
CA LEU A 9 14.70 -34.71 11.57
C LEU A 9 13.22 -34.75 11.95
N LEU A 10 12.39 -34.15 11.11
CA LEU A 10 10.93 -34.08 11.27
C LEU A 10 10.24 -34.78 10.09
N ARG A 11 8.91 -34.85 10.11
CA ARG A 11 8.12 -35.37 8.98
C ARG A 11 7.10 -34.37 8.49
N ILE A 12 6.95 -34.26 7.17
CA ILE A 12 5.84 -33.56 6.50
C ILE A 12 5.06 -34.60 5.69
N LYS A 13 3.76 -34.78 5.97
CA LYS A 13 2.90 -35.78 5.31
C LYS A 13 3.55 -37.18 5.22
N GLY A 14 4.24 -37.60 6.29
CA GLY A 14 4.93 -38.89 6.39
C GLY A 14 6.32 -38.96 5.72
N THR A 15 6.78 -37.89 5.06
CA THR A 15 8.12 -37.83 4.45
C THR A 15 9.11 -37.14 5.38
N GLU A 16 10.28 -37.74 5.58
CA GLU A 16 11.34 -37.18 6.44
C GLU A 16 11.97 -35.92 5.82
N VAL A 17 12.09 -34.89 6.65
CA VAL A 17 12.68 -33.60 6.30
C VAL A 17 13.68 -33.19 7.37
N SER A 18 14.77 -32.59 6.96
CA SER A 18 15.69 -31.90 7.86
C SER A 18 15.24 -30.44 7.95
N LEU A 19 14.71 -30.02 9.11
CA LEU A 19 14.31 -28.63 9.37
C LEU A 19 15.48 -27.88 10.01
N VAL A 20 15.73 -26.68 9.51
CA VAL A 20 16.79 -25.77 9.96
C VAL A 20 16.20 -24.39 10.18
N LEU A 21 16.48 -23.79 11.34
CA LEU A 21 16.20 -22.38 11.61
C LEU A 21 17.54 -21.64 11.73
N GLU A 22 17.85 -20.86 10.70
CA GLU A 22 18.99 -19.93 10.67
C GLU A 22 18.50 -18.52 11.03
N GLN A 23 19.44 -17.58 11.24
CA GLN A 23 19.17 -16.25 11.83
C GLN A 23 17.90 -15.53 11.33
N SER A 24 17.60 -15.62 10.04
CA SER A 24 16.44 -14.97 9.42
C SER A 24 15.62 -15.88 8.51
N VAL A 25 15.90 -17.19 8.47
CA VAL A 25 15.30 -18.12 7.51
C VAL A 25 14.97 -19.46 8.16
N LEU A 26 13.72 -19.90 8.00
CA LEU A 26 13.29 -21.26 8.28
C LEU A 26 13.34 -22.07 6.98
N SER A 27 14.14 -23.13 6.92
CA SER A 27 14.28 -23.96 5.72
C SER A 27 14.18 -25.44 6.03
N TRP A 28 13.65 -26.20 5.07
CA TRP A 28 13.64 -27.66 5.17
C TRP A 28 13.99 -28.34 3.85
N THR A 29 14.69 -29.46 3.97
CA THR A 29 15.11 -30.28 2.84
C THR A 29 14.50 -31.67 2.93
N PHE A 30 13.87 -32.12 1.84
CA PHE A 30 13.28 -33.46 1.77
C PHE A 30 14.37 -34.54 1.60
N ASN A 31 14.44 -35.47 2.55
CA ASN A 31 15.40 -36.58 2.50
C ASN A 31 14.91 -37.63 1.49
N LYS A 32 15.66 -37.87 0.42
CA LYS A 32 15.28 -38.86 -0.60
C LYS A 32 15.52 -40.28 -0.09
N ARG A 33 14.50 -41.13 -0.15
CA ARG A 33 14.70 -42.59 -0.18
C ARG A 33 15.16 -42.99 -1.59
N ARG A 34 16.46 -43.25 -1.71
CA ARG A 34 17.21 -43.97 -2.78
C ARG A 34 16.90 -43.71 -4.27
N ALA A 35 18.03 -43.46 -4.97
CA ALA A 35 18.36 -43.75 -6.38
C ALA A 35 17.79 -42.88 -7.51
N TYR A 36 18.75 -42.32 -8.26
CA TYR A 36 18.67 -41.65 -9.57
C TYR A 36 18.06 -40.23 -9.67
N ARG A 37 18.98 -39.27 -9.79
CA ARG A 37 18.87 -37.97 -10.49
C ARG A 37 17.55 -37.21 -10.32
N LYS A 38 17.47 -36.41 -9.25
CA LYS A 38 16.80 -35.09 -9.25
C LYS A 38 17.48 -34.28 -8.13
N LYS A 39 17.55 -32.95 -8.23
CA LYS A 39 18.06 -32.09 -7.13
C LYS A 39 17.27 -32.37 -5.83
N SER A 40 17.90 -32.23 -4.66
CA SER A 40 17.17 -32.16 -3.38
C SER A 40 16.22 -30.96 -3.46
N LEU A 41 14.96 -31.16 -3.05
CA LEU A 41 14.01 -30.07 -2.97
C LEU A 41 14.19 -29.42 -1.59
N THR A 42 14.71 -28.21 -1.58
CA THR A 42 14.83 -27.38 -0.38
C THR A 42 13.82 -26.25 -0.49
N VAL A 43 13.03 -26.05 0.56
CA VAL A 43 12.12 -24.91 0.69
C VAL A 43 12.67 -24.02 1.79
N ALA A 44 12.70 -22.72 1.55
CA ALA A 44 13.17 -21.71 2.50
C ALA A 44 12.13 -20.59 2.61
N ILE A 45 11.85 -20.18 3.83
CA ILE A 45 10.89 -19.12 4.15
C ILE A 45 11.61 -18.12 5.07
N PRO A 46 11.69 -16.84 4.68
CA PRO A 46 12.14 -15.79 5.56
C PRO A 46 11.28 -15.72 6.84
N VAL A 47 11.90 -15.56 8.01
CA VAL A 47 11.18 -15.50 9.30
C VAL A 47 10.17 -14.33 9.31
N ASN A 48 10.50 -13.21 8.66
CA ASN A 48 9.60 -12.07 8.51
C ASN A 48 8.38 -12.35 7.61
N GLU A 49 8.35 -13.46 6.84
CA GLU A 49 7.17 -13.92 6.09
C GLU A 49 6.32 -14.95 6.86
N ILE A 50 6.75 -15.40 8.04
CA ILE A 50 5.97 -16.28 8.90
C ILE A 50 4.89 -15.46 9.61
N VAL A 51 3.62 -15.78 9.40
CA VAL A 51 2.48 -15.09 10.02
C VAL A 51 2.33 -15.53 11.48
N THR A 52 2.31 -16.84 11.72
CA THR A 52 2.23 -17.41 13.07
C THR A 52 2.70 -18.86 13.06
N VAL A 53 3.01 -19.39 14.23
CA VAL A 53 3.31 -20.82 14.44
C VAL A 53 2.52 -21.32 15.65
N ARG A 54 1.86 -22.47 15.51
CA ARG A 54 0.98 -23.06 16.53
C ARG A 54 1.23 -24.55 16.68
N LEU A 55 1.00 -25.09 17.87
CA LEU A 55 0.92 -26.54 18.08
C LEU A 55 -0.34 -27.10 17.42
N GLY A 56 -0.27 -28.35 16.95
CA GLY A 56 -1.36 -29.07 16.29
C GLY A 56 -1.27 -29.05 14.75
N ASP A 57 -2.32 -29.54 14.09
CA ASP A 57 -2.39 -29.73 12.64
C ASP A 57 -3.06 -28.56 11.88
N GLY A 58 -3.40 -27.50 12.60
CA GLY A 58 -4.03 -26.29 12.06
C GLY A 58 -5.50 -26.44 11.66
N LYS A 59 -6.11 -27.63 11.78
CA LYS A 59 -7.49 -27.90 11.35
C LYS A 59 -8.50 -28.04 12.49
N GLN A 60 -8.06 -28.24 13.73
CA GLN A 60 -8.96 -28.31 14.90
C GLN A 60 -8.30 -27.76 16.17
N GLN A 61 -8.90 -26.74 16.78
CA GLN A 61 -8.76 -26.53 18.23
C GLN A 61 -9.71 -27.52 18.91
N THR A 62 -9.27 -28.77 19.10
CA THR A 62 -9.91 -29.64 20.08
C THR A 62 -9.47 -29.20 21.46
N LYS A 63 -10.37 -28.52 22.19
CA LYS A 63 -10.19 -28.27 23.62
C LYS A 63 -9.93 -29.61 24.33
N GLY A 64 -8.74 -29.78 24.89
CA GLY A 64 -8.44 -30.85 25.84
C GLY A 64 -7.76 -32.12 25.32
N VAL A 65 -6.83 -32.06 24.35
CA VAL A 65 -6.04 -33.24 23.94
C VAL A 65 -4.53 -32.97 24.12
N ALA A 66 -3.84 -34.03 24.56
CA ALA A 66 -2.42 -34.18 24.86
C ALA A 66 -1.45 -33.33 24.01
N PRO A 67 -0.24 -33.01 24.50
CA PRO A 67 0.72 -32.21 23.75
C PRO A 67 1.01 -32.88 22.40
N SER A 68 0.48 -32.29 21.33
CA SER A 68 0.56 -32.86 19.99
C SER A 68 2.02 -32.84 19.55
N THR A 69 2.53 -33.97 19.04
CA THR A 69 3.84 -34.05 18.38
C THR A 69 3.89 -33.23 17.07
N GLN A 70 2.82 -32.51 16.74
CA GLN A 70 2.70 -31.70 15.54
C GLN A 70 2.72 -30.21 15.84
N PHE A 71 3.27 -29.44 14.92
CA PHE A 71 3.13 -27.98 14.88
C PHE A 71 2.95 -27.51 13.44
N THR A 72 2.21 -26.42 13.28
CA THR A 72 1.91 -25.80 11.98
C THR A 72 2.52 -24.42 11.91
N VAL A 73 3.27 -24.18 10.84
CA VAL A 73 3.81 -22.87 10.46
C VAL A 73 2.91 -22.28 9.39
N TYR A 74 2.34 -21.11 9.66
CA TYR A 74 1.58 -20.31 8.70
C TYR A 74 2.47 -19.22 8.13
N HIS A 75 2.53 -19.09 6.82
CA HIS A 75 3.43 -18.16 6.15
C HIS A 75 2.80 -17.54 4.91
N VAL A 76 3.33 -16.39 4.51
CA VAL A 76 3.01 -15.76 3.24
C VAL A 76 3.61 -16.58 2.10
N SER A 77 2.86 -16.75 1.01
CA SER A 77 3.36 -17.35 -0.23
C SER A 77 3.12 -16.41 -1.39
N ARG A 78 4.21 -16.11 -2.10
CA ARG A 78 4.26 -15.30 -3.32
C ARG A 78 4.46 -16.24 -4.50
N LYS A 79 3.43 -16.43 -5.34
CA LYS A 79 3.58 -17.24 -6.56
C LYS A 79 4.27 -16.38 -7.61
N SER A 80 5.39 -16.84 -8.18
CA SER A 80 6.09 -16.08 -9.23
C SER A 80 5.22 -15.71 -10.45
N SER A 81 4.13 -16.46 -10.69
CA SER A 81 3.18 -16.21 -11.77
C SER A 81 2.02 -15.28 -11.40
N SER A 82 1.91 -14.84 -10.14
CA SER A 82 0.80 -14.02 -9.65
C SER A 82 1.26 -12.91 -8.73
N LYS A 83 0.71 -11.71 -8.93
CA LYS A 83 0.87 -10.61 -7.98
C LYS A 83 0.14 -10.84 -6.65
N ARG A 84 -0.73 -11.87 -6.57
CA ARG A 84 -1.49 -12.19 -5.36
C ARG A 84 -0.64 -12.94 -4.36
N TRP A 85 -0.74 -12.50 -3.11
CA TRP A 85 -0.22 -13.23 -1.98
C TRP A 85 -1.30 -14.16 -1.44
N SER A 86 -0.86 -15.22 -0.77
CA SER A 86 -1.79 -16.15 -0.11
C SER A 86 -1.18 -16.66 1.18
N LEU A 87 -2.05 -16.96 2.14
CA LEU A 87 -1.66 -17.68 3.34
C LEU A 87 -1.47 -19.16 2.99
N GLN A 88 -0.30 -19.71 3.28
CA GLN A 88 -0.02 -21.14 3.20
C GLN A 88 0.35 -21.67 4.58
N MET A 89 0.21 -22.99 4.75
CA MET A 89 0.57 -23.64 6.00
C MET A 89 1.32 -24.95 5.74
N VAL A 90 2.28 -25.22 6.62
CA VAL A 90 3.06 -26.46 6.62
C VAL A 90 3.03 -27.04 8.03
N THR A 91 2.55 -28.28 8.14
CA THR A 91 2.51 -29.02 9.41
C THR A 91 3.69 -29.99 9.47
N PHE A 92 4.47 -29.86 10.54
CA PHE A 92 5.60 -30.72 10.86
C PHE A 92 5.19 -31.68 11.98
N THR A 93 5.59 -32.94 11.86
CA THR A 93 5.50 -33.94 12.92
C THR A 93 6.89 -34.17 13.50
N ALA A 94 7.04 -33.87 14.79
CA ALA A 94 8.23 -34.10 15.59
C ALA A 94 8.26 -35.51 16.20
N PRO A 95 9.44 -35.98 16.66
CA PRO A 95 9.58 -37.28 17.35
C PRO A 95 8.75 -37.34 18.64
N ASP A 96 8.67 -36.24 19.37
CA ASP A 96 7.95 -36.13 20.62
C ASP A 96 7.38 -34.71 20.81
N ALA A 97 6.54 -34.58 21.84
CA ALA A 97 5.90 -33.32 22.21
C ALA A 97 6.91 -32.23 22.56
N GLN A 98 7.98 -32.56 23.28
CA GLN A 98 8.95 -31.58 23.77
C GLN A 98 9.68 -30.92 22.59
N VAL A 99 10.08 -31.72 21.59
CA VAL A 99 10.70 -31.20 20.36
C VAL A 99 9.74 -30.28 19.61
N ALA A 100 8.46 -30.64 19.47
CA ALA A 100 7.47 -29.75 18.85
C ALA A 100 7.34 -28.41 19.59
N HIS A 101 7.28 -28.43 20.93
CA HIS A 101 7.21 -27.21 21.74
C HIS A 101 8.48 -26.35 21.59
N SER A 102 9.66 -26.96 21.62
CA SER A 102 10.94 -26.25 21.43
C SER A 102 11.00 -25.56 20.07
N TRP A 103 10.52 -26.21 19.00
CA TRP A 103 10.46 -25.58 17.67
C TRP A 103 9.49 -24.41 17.61
N VAL A 104 8.30 -24.55 18.19
CA VAL A 104 7.32 -23.46 18.27
C VAL A 104 7.92 -22.27 19.02
N GLN A 105 8.52 -22.49 20.18
CA GLN A 105 9.16 -21.45 20.99
C GLN A 105 10.32 -20.78 20.25
N ALA A 106 11.19 -21.56 19.59
CA ALA A 106 12.32 -21.02 18.85
C ALA A 106 11.88 -20.14 17.67
N ILE A 107 10.88 -20.60 16.91
CA ILE A 107 10.33 -19.82 15.79
C ILE A 107 9.64 -18.55 16.31
N GLN A 108 8.83 -18.64 17.37
CA GLN A 108 8.18 -17.47 17.98
C GLN A 108 9.19 -16.45 18.49
N LYS A 109 10.25 -16.91 19.16
CA LYS A 109 11.36 -16.05 19.62
C LYS A 109 12.00 -15.30 18.45
N LYS A 110 12.31 -16.01 17.36
CA LYS A 110 12.89 -15.39 16.15
C LYS A 110 11.94 -14.40 15.47
N MET A 111 10.64 -14.73 15.41
CA MET A 111 9.63 -13.81 14.90
C MET A 111 9.54 -12.53 15.73
N PHE A 112 9.63 -12.62 17.06
CA PHE A 112 9.65 -11.47 17.94
C PHE A 112 10.93 -10.63 17.78
N GLU A 113 12.09 -11.27 17.66
CA GLU A 113 13.39 -10.59 17.47
C GLU A 113 13.49 -9.86 16.11
N THR A 114 12.80 -10.34 15.08
CA THR A 114 12.86 -9.75 13.72
C THR A 114 11.65 -8.90 13.35
N GLY A 115 10.56 -8.98 14.11
CA GLY A 115 9.24 -8.47 13.76
C GLY A 115 8.92 -7.08 14.31
N HIS A 116 9.90 -6.19 14.50
CA HIS A 116 9.70 -4.89 15.15
C HIS A 116 8.69 -3.97 14.45
N THR A 117 8.45 -4.16 13.16
CA THR A 117 7.49 -3.36 12.38
C THR A 117 6.07 -3.92 12.37
N ARG A 118 5.84 -5.12 12.94
CA ARG A 118 4.53 -5.77 12.92
C ARG A 118 3.57 -5.10 13.90
N PRO A 119 2.35 -4.74 13.46
CA PRO A 119 1.36 -4.18 14.37
C PRO A 119 0.87 -5.24 15.34
N ARG A 120 0.53 -4.82 16.56
CA ARG A 120 -0.13 -5.61 17.59
C ARG A 120 -1.58 -5.19 17.78
N LYS A 121 -1.87 -3.90 17.66
CA LYS A 121 -3.22 -3.36 17.81
C LYS A 121 -3.55 -2.36 16.70
N LEU A 122 -4.67 -2.58 16.00
CA LEU A 122 -5.12 -1.77 14.87
C LEU A 122 -6.54 -1.23 15.08
N LEU A 123 -6.76 0.02 14.68
CA LEU A 123 -8.09 0.62 14.60
C LEU A 123 -8.60 0.53 13.16
N VAL A 124 -9.68 -0.22 12.95
CA VAL A 124 -10.22 -0.53 11.62
C VAL A 124 -11.48 0.28 11.36
N PHE A 125 -11.49 1.06 10.28
CA PHE A 125 -12.66 1.76 9.77
C PHE A 125 -13.21 1.08 8.52
N ILE A 126 -14.50 0.72 8.55
CA ILE A 126 -15.18 0.07 7.44
C ILE A 126 -16.22 1.04 6.87
N ASN A 127 -16.16 1.32 5.57
CA ASN A 127 -17.28 1.95 4.88
C ASN A 127 -18.22 0.86 4.35
N PRO A 128 -19.37 0.58 5.01
CA PRO A 128 -20.23 -0.55 4.65
C PRO A 128 -20.79 -0.44 3.22
N TYR A 129 -20.88 0.78 2.66
CA TYR A 129 -21.37 1.03 1.30
C TYR A 129 -20.27 0.87 0.23
N GLY A 130 -19.01 0.67 0.63
CA GLY A 130 -17.89 0.42 -0.28
C GLY A 130 -18.13 -0.78 -1.20
N GLY A 131 -17.73 -0.67 -2.47
CA GLY A 131 -17.63 -1.83 -3.36
C GLY A 131 -18.96 -2.50 -3.69
N ARG A 132 -20.05 -1.70 -3.76
CA ARG A 132 -21.44 -2.15 -3.87
C ARG A 132 -21.93 -2.87 -2.61
N GLY A 133 -21.61 -2.34 -1.43
CA GLY A 133 -22.08 -2.89 -0.16
C GLY A 133 -21.32 -4.14 0.32
N LYS A 134 -20.09 -4.35 -0.15
CA LYS A 134 -19.32 -5.58 0.11
C LYS A 134 -18.24 -5.42 1.17
N ALA A 135 -17.89 -4.19 1.55
CA ALA A 135 -16.75 -3.92 2.43
C ALA A 135 -16.82 -4.65 3.77
N SER A 136 -17.95 -4.59 4.49
CA SER A 136 -18.11 -5.32 5.75
C SER A 136 -17.96 -6.82 5.57
N ARG A 137 -18.56 -7.38 4.50
CA ARG A 137 -18.40 -8.80 4.18
C ARG A 137 -16.93 -9.16 3.94
N ILE A 138 -16.23 -8.41 3.08
CA ILE A 138 -14.80 -8.64 2.79
C ILE A 138 -14.01 -8.70 4.11
N TYR A 139 -14.20 -7.70 4.97
CA TYR A 139 -13.51 -7.66 6.26
C TYR A 139 -13.82 -8.89 7.13
N TYR A 140 -15.10 -9.12 7.45
CA TYR A 140 -15.46 -10.19 8.38
C TYR A 140 -15.19 -11.59 7.82
N SER A 141 -15.39 -11.82 6.52
CA SER A 141 -15.23 -13.16 5.93
C SER A 141 -13.80 -13.50 5.50
N GLU A 142 -12.97 -12.51 5.17
CA GLU A 142 -11.65 -12.76 4.58
C GLU A 142 -10.49 -12.20 5.44
N ILE A 143 -10.70 -11.10 6.15
CA ILE A 143 -9.61 -10.32 6.77
C ILE A 143 -9.52 -10.52 8.27
N SER A 144 -10.66 -10.50 8.97
CA SER A 144 -10.73 -10.58 10.44
C SER A 144 -9.97 -11.81 10.98
N PHE A 145 -10.15 -12.97 10.34
CA PHE A 145 -9.48 -14.21 10.70
C PHE A 145 -7.95 -14.12 10.50
N LEU A 146 -7.48 -13.40 9.48
CA LEU A 146 -6.05 -13.26 9.22
C LEU A 146 -5.37 -12.43 10.31
N PHE A 147 -6.01 -11.32 10.72
CA PHE A 147 -5.55 -10.52 11.85
C PHE A 147 -5.57 -11.31 13.16
N GLN A 148 -6.66 -12.04 13.44
CA GLN A 148 -6.74 -12.92 14.61
C GLN A 148 -5.69 -14.04 14.57
N LEU A 149 -5.43 -14.62 13.40
CA LEU A 149 -4.42 -15.66 13.21
C LEU A 149 -3.02 -15.13 13.54
N ALA A 150 -2.72 -13.91 13.07
CA ALA A 150 -1.46 -13.20 13.31
C ALA A 150 -1.30 -12.69 14.75
N GLY A 151 -2.35 -12.76 15.58
CA GLY A 151 -2.33 -12.24 16.95
C GLY A 151 -2.46 -10.71 17.02
N ILE A 152 -3.06 -10.10 16.00
CA ILE A 152 -3.32 -8.66 15.94
C ILE A 152 -4.71 -8.39 16.53
N GLU A 153 -4.75 -7.55 17.56
CA GLU A 153 -5.99 -7.03 18.13
C GLU A 153 -6.57 -5.95 17.22
N THR A 154 -7.89 -5.98 17.00
CA THR A 154 -8.56 -5.03 16.12
C THR A 154 -9.80 -4.46 16.77
N ASP A 155 -9.85 -3.13 16.88
CA ASP A 155 -11.06 -2.40 17.23
C ASP A 155 -11.71 -1.93 15.93
N VAL A 156 -12.99 -2.27 15.71
CA VAL A 156 -13.65 -2.11 14.42
C VAL A 156 -14.79 -1.10 14.51
N ILE A 157 -14.79 -0.13 13.61
CA ILE A 157 -15.79 0.94 13.50
C ILE A 157 -16.37 0.92 12.09
N GLU A 158 -17.67 0.66 11.99
CA GLU A 158 -18.39 0.87 10.74
C GLU A 158 -18.84 2.34 10.62
N THR A 159 -18.49 2.98 9.50
CA THR A 159 -18.82 4.38 9.27
C THR A 159 -20.28 4.53 8.86
N THR A 160 -20.93 5.57 9.38
CA THR A 160 -22.38 5.81 9.18
C THR A 160 -22.67 7.04 8.33
N ARG A 161 -21.66 7.90 8.12
CA ARG A 161 -21.73 9.13 7.33
C ARG A 161 -20.36 9.47 6.75
N ALA A 162 -20.34 10.37 5.77
CA ALA A 162 -19.11 10.98 5.29
C ALA A 162 -18.38 11.70 6.43
N ASN A 163 -17.05 11.59 6.43
CA ASN A 163 -16.14 12.12 7.46
C ASN A 163 -16.26 11.49 8.85
N HIS A 164 -17.02 10.40 9.03
CA HIS A 164 -17.13 9.77 10.36
C HIS A 164 -15.76 9.32 10.90
N ALA A 165 -14.94 8.67 10.07
CA ALA A 165 -13.63 8.20 10.53
C ALA A 165 -12.69 9.37 10.85
N ARG A 166 -12.74 10.42 10.03
CA ARG A 166 -11.99 11.66 10.25
C ARG A 166 -12.33 12.26 11.61
N ASP A 167 -13.62 12.48 11.86
CA ASP A 167 -14.10 13.10 13.10
C ASP A 167 -13.75 12.25 14.32
N TYR A 168 -13.86 10.91 14.21
CA TYR A 168 -13.45 9.99 15.29
C TYR A 168 -11.94 10.11 15.59
N ILE A 169 -11.09 10.12 14.56
CA ILE A 169 -9.63 10.23 14.71
C ILE A 169 -9.22 11.53 15.40
N LEU A 170 -9.95 12.62 15.18
CA LEU A 170 -9.67 13.91 15.82
C LEU A 170 -9.93 13.89 17.33
N GLU A 171 -10.87 13.08 17.80
CA GLU A 171 -11.32 13.06 19.19
C GLU A 171 -10.74 11.90 20.01
N ALA A 172 -10.48 10.75 19.38
CA ALA A 172 -10.08 9.53 20.06
C ALA A 172 -8.62 9.57 20.55
N ASP A 173 -8.36 8.81 21.63
CA ASP A 173 -6.99 8.47 22.02
C ASP A 173 -6.44 7.38 21.11
N LEU A 174 -5.38 7.71 20.37
CA LEU A 174 -4.74 6.82 19.41
C LEU A 174 -3.41 6.24 19.91
N GLN A 175 -2.96 6.58 21.12
CA GLN A 175 -1.64 6.19 21.65
C GLN A 175 -1.46 4.68 21.76
N THR A 176 -2.56 3.93 21.96
CA THR A 176 -2.52 2.47 22.11
C THR A 176 -2.48 1.70 20.79
N TYR A 177 -2.63 2.38 19.65
CA TYR A 177 -2.71 1.73 18.34
C TYR A 177 -1.38 1.87 17.59
N ASP A 178 -1.00 0.81 16.88
CA ASP A 178 0.19 0.82 16.02
C ASP A 178 -0.12 1.36 14.60
N GLY A 179 -1.40 1.52 14.29
CA GLY A 179 -1.89 2.02 13.01
C GLY A 179 -3.40 1.98 12.87
N VAL A 180 -3.89 2.62 11.81
CA VAL A 180 -5.29 2.63 11.40
C VAL A 180 -5.44 1.87 10.08
N VAL A 181 -6.58 1.24 9.85
CA VAL A 181 -6.87 0.50 8.62
C VAL A 181 -8.16 1.00 8.01
N CYS A 182 -8.17 1.36 6.72
CA CYS A 182 -9.40 1.56 5.97
C CYS A 182 -9.81 0.31 5.22
N VAL A 183 -11.09 -0.05 5.31
CA VAL A 183 -11.76 -1.04 4.46
C VAL A 183 -12.76 -0.28 3.60
N GLY A 184 -12.38 -0.02 2.35
CA GLY A 184 -13.16 0.81 1.45
C GLY A 184 -12.38 1.16 0.19
N GLY A 185 -12.81 2.23 -0.49
CA GLY A 185 -12.08 2.78 -1.63
C GLY A 185 -11.25 4.02 -1.27
N ASP A 186 -10.79 4.72 -2.32
CA ASP A 186 -9.93 5.91 -2.21
C ASP A 186 -10.53 7.00 -1.29
N GLY A 187 -11.86 7.13 -1.23
CA GLY A 187 -12.54 8.07 -0.33
C GLY A 187 -12.38 7.73 1.16
N MET A 188 -12.42 6.44 1.53
CA MET A 188 -12.19 6.02 2.92
C MET A 188 -10.73 6.23 3.32
N PHE A 189 -9.80 5.92 2.43
CA PHE A 189 -8.39 6.27 2.61
C PHE A 189 -8.22 7.79 2.81
N SER A 190 -8.88 8.60 1.98
CA SER A 190 -8.82 10.07 2.06
C SER A 190 -9.33 10.58 3.42
N GLU A 191 -10.43 10.05 3.95
CA GLU A 191 -10.92 10.45 5.28
C GLU A 191 -9.91 10.17 6.40
N LEU A 192 -9.27 8.99 6.39
CA LEU A 192 -8.24 8.64 7.37
C LEU A 192 -7.02 9.55 7.25
N LEU A 193 -6.55 9.78 6.02
CA LEU A 193 -5.42 10.66 5.75
C LEU A 193 -5.65 12.07 6.33
N HIS A 194 -6.80 12.67 6.02
CA HIS A 194 -7.12 14.00 6.53
C HIS A 194 -7.25 14.01 8.05
N GLY A 195 -7.85 12.97 8.66
CA GLY A 195 -7.98 12.86 10.10
C GLY A 195 -6.61 12.82 10.78
N LEU A 196 -5.72 11.96 10.29
CA LEU A 196 -4.39 11.76 10.88
C LEU A 196 -3.48 12.97 10.69
N VAL A 197 -3.44 13.55 9.48
CA VAL A 197 -2.60 14.72 9.21
C VAL A 197 -3.05 15.87 10.10
N LYS A 198 -4.36 16.18 10.12
CA LYS A 198 -4.92 17.24 10.95
C LYS A 198 -4.69 17.01 12.44
N ARG A 199 -4.90 15.78 12.93
CA ARG A 199 -4.64 15.41 14.32
C ARG A 199 -3.16 15.65 14.68
N THR A 200 -2.26 15.17 13.84
CA THR A 200 -0.80 15.31 14.04
C THR A 200 -0.39 16.79 14.08
N GLN A 201 -0.89 17.60 13.14
CA GLN A 201 -0.56 19.04 13.13
C GLN A 201 -1.13 19.76 14.35
N SER A 202 -2.38 19.45 14.73
CA SER A 202 -3.02 20.04 15.91
C SER A 202 -2.26 19.70 17.20
N ASP A 203 -1.85 18.44 17.38
CA ASP A 203 -1.09 18.00 18.54
C ASP A 203 0.30 18.67 18.59
N SER A 204 0.89 18.98 17.43
CA SER A 204 2.15 19.71 17.31
C SER A 204 2.02 21.24 17.32
N GLY A 205 0.80 21.80 17.38
CA GLY A 205 0.57 23.24 17.32
C GLY A 205 0.89 23.88 15.96
N VAL A 206 0.91 23.11 14.88
CA VAL A 206 1.17 23.57 13.51
C VAL A 206 -0.16 23.93 12.83
N CYS A 207 -0.22 25.12 12.23
CA CYS A 207 -1.39 25.57 11.47
C CYS A 207 -1.29 25.11 10.01
N GLU A 208 -2.17 24.22 9.59
CA GLU A 208 -2.21 23.63 8.24
C GLU A 208 -2.65 24.61 7.14
N ASP A 209 -3.28 25.74 7.50
CA ASP A 209 -3.66 26.78 6.53
C ASP A 209 -2.47 27.62 6.04
N LYS A 210 -1.32 27.52 6.70
CA LYS A 210 -0.09 28.22 6.27
C LYS A 210 0.62 27.39 5.20
N GLU A 211 0.61 27.86 3.97
CA GLU A 211 1.22 27.18 2.81
C GLU A 211 2.68 26.74 3.03
N ASN A 212 3.47 27.57 3.70
CA ASN A 212 4.89 27.31 3.99
C ASN A 212 5.14 26.71 5.38
N ALA A 213 4.12 26.20 6.07
CA ALA A 213 4.32 25.55 7.36
C ALA A 213 5.03 24.20 7.18
N MET A 214 6.11 23.99 7.93
CA MET A 214 6.75 22.69 8.02
C MET A 214 5.86 21.74 8.82
N LEU A 215 5.22 20.79 8.13
CA LEU A 215 4.31 19.84 8.75
C LEU A 215 5.08 18.78 9.54
N THR A 216 4.51 18.34 10.66
CA THR A 216 5.04 17.22 11.45
C THR A 216 4.68 15.89 10.78
N PRO A 217 5.63 14.95 10.61
CA PRO A 217 5.33 13.61 10.10
C PRO A 217 4.35 12.84 10.98
N CYS A 218 3.40 12.14 10.36
CA CYS A 218 2.46 11.27 11.06
C CYS A 218 3.17 10.02 11.61
N SER A 219 3.00 9.73 12.89
CA SER A 219 3.57 8.54 13.53
C SER A 219 2.76 7.27 13.26
N LEU A 220 1.45 7.39 13.04
CA LEU A 220 0.55 6.28 12.77
C LEU A 220 0.55 5.90 11.29
N ARG A 221 0.61 4.59 11.03
CA ARG A 221 0.57 4.02 9.68
C ARG A 221 -0.87 3.80 9.22
N ILE A 222 -1.10 3.92 7.92
CA ILE A 222 -2.39 3.62 7.29
C ILE A 222 -2.30 2.30 6.52
N GLY A 223 -3.08 1.31 6.93
CA GLY A 223 -3.34 0.08 6.17
C GLY A 223 -4.53 0.25 5.23
N ILE A 224 -4.44 -0.28 4.01
CA ILE A 224 -5.48 -0.14 2.99
C ILE A 224 -6.00 -1.53 2.59
N ILE A 225 -7.25 -1.83 2.91
CA ILE A 225 -7.95 -3.02 2.41
C ILE A 225 -8.90 -2.59 1.27
N PRO A 226 -8.59 -2.96 0.01
CA PRO A 226 -9.35 -2.51 -1.14
C PRO A 226 -10.76 -3.10 -1.12
N ALA A 227 -11.76 -2.24 -1.02
CA ALA A 227 -13.17 -2.59 -1.11
C ALA A 227 -13.96 -1.52 -1.86
N GLY A 228 -13.32 -0.76 -2.76
CA GLY A 228 -13.95 0.26 -3.58
C GLY A 228 -14.13 -0.18 -5.03
N SER A 229 -14.40 0.80 -5.91
CA SER A 229 -14.60 0.55 -7.35
C SER A 229 -13.37 0.84 -8.20
N THR A 230 -12.46 1.66 -7.69
CA THR A 230 -11.24 2.12 -8.37
C THR A 230 -10.01 1.62 -7.64
N ASP A 231 -9.92 1.95 -6.35
CA ASP A 231 -8.84 1.59 -5.42
C ASP A 231 -7.47 1.93 -6.01
N CYS A 232 -7.35 3.13 -6.60
CA CYS A 232 -6.13 3.58 -7.28
C CYS A 232 -4.96 3.69 -6.29
N VAL A 233 -5.20 4.19 -5.08
CA VAL A 233 -4.15 4.29 -4.06
C VAL A 233 -3.66 2.90 -3.67
N CYS A 234 -4.56 1.95 -3.45
CA CYS A 234 -4.19 0.56 -3.16
C CYS A 234 -3.44 -0.07 -4.34
N PHE A 235 -3.90 0.14 -5.57
CA PHE A 235 -3.27 -0.44 -6.75
C PHE A 235 -1.86 0.10 -6.96
N ALA A 236 -1.65 1.40 -6.79
CA ALA A 236 -0.36 2.04 -7.00
C ALA A 236 0.64 1.77 -5.86
N THR A 237 0.16 1.45 -4.65
CA THR A 237 0.99 1.09 -3.50
C THR A 237 1.28 -0.41 -3.41
N VAL A 238 0.25 -1.25 -3.46
CA VAL A 238 0.32 -2.72 -3.31
C VAL A 238 0.56 -3.43 -4.65
N GLY A 239 0.25 -2.79 -5.78
CA GLY A 239 0.39 -3.36 -7.13
C GLY A 239 -0.79 -4.22 -7.60
N ILE A 240 -1.79 -4.43 -6.72
CA ILE A 240 -3.01 -5.19 -6.99
C ILE A 240 -4.14 -4.82 -6.02
N ASN A 241 -5.39 -4.88 -6.47
CA ASN A 241 -6.59 -4.69 -5.65
C ASN A 241 -7.08 -6.04 -5.11
N ASP A 242 -6.34 -6.60 -4.17
CA ASP A 242 -6.64 -7.91 -3.56
C ASP A 242 -6.66 -7.80 -2.03
N PRO A 243 -7.83 -7.93 -1.37
CA PRO A 243 -7.98 -7.70 0.07
C PRO A 243 -7.04 -8.57 0.93
N VAL A 244 -6.90 -9.84 0.58
CA VAL A 244 -6.04 -10.79 1.29
C VAL A 244 -4.57 -10.40 1.14
N THR A 245 -4.14 -10.02 -0.07
CA THR A 245 -2.77 -9.53 -0.30
C THR A 245 -2.48 -8.31 0.57
N SER A 246 -3.36 -7.32 0.58
CA SER A 246 -3.22 -6.13 1.43
C SER A 246 -3.16 -6.46 2.93
N ALA A 247 -4.02 -7.37 3.42
CA ALA A 247 -3.99 -7.80 4.81
C ALA A 247 -2.67 -8.50 5.18
N LEU A 248 -2.11 -9.31 4.27
CA LEU A 248 -0.83 -9.96 4.48
C LEU A 248 0.33 -8.96 4.53
N HIS A 249 0.31 -7.89 3.72
CA HIS A 249 1.27 -6.78 3.83
C HIS A 249 1.21 -6.12 5.22
N ILE A 250 -0.01 -5.81 5.70
CA ILE A 250 -0.22 -5.24 7.04
C ILE A 250 0.32 -6.18 8.12
N ILE A 251 0.01 -7.48 8.04
CA ILE A 251 0.41 -8.49 9.03
C ILE A 251 1.93 -8.62 9.14
N ILE A 252 2.66 -8.62 8.02
CA ILE A 252 4.11 -8.74 8.06
C ILE A 252 4.81 -7.44 8.47
N GLY A 253 4.06 -6.33 8.60
CA GLY A 253 4.60 -5.01 8.91
C GLY A 253 5.36 -4.40 7.73
N ASP A 254 4.88 -4.64 6.50
CA ASP A 254 5.43 -3.99 5.31
C ASP A 254 5.00 -2.52 5.29
N THR A 255 5.96 -1.64 5.00
CA THR A 255 5.76 -0.19 5.12
C THR A 255 6.51 0.54 4.03
N GLN A 256 5.89 1.57 3.50
CA GLN A 256 6.48 2.47 2.53
C GLN A 256 6.12 3.91 2.85
N PRO A 257 7.05 4.86 2.75
CA PRO A 257 6.73 6.27 2.85
C PRO A 257 5.90 6.71 1.64
N MET A 258 5.13 7.77 1.81
CA MET A 258 4.30 8.35 0.75
C MET A 258 4.15 9.86 0.95
N ASP A 259 4.34 10.61 -0.12
CA ASP A 259 4.16 12.06 -0.16
C ASP A 259 2.68 12.43 -0.23
N VAL A 260 2.38 13.62 0.26
CA VAL A 260 1.02 14.17 0.31
C VAL A 260 1.06 15.58 -0.24
N CYS A 261 0.32 15.83 -1.31
CA CYS A 261 0.16 17.15 -1.89
C CYS A 261 -0.97 17.91 -1.17
N ALA A 262 -0.69 19.11 -0.70
CA ALA A 262 -1.68 20.05 -0.20
C ALA A 262 -2.15 20.97 -1.33
N SER A 263 -3.45 21.22 -1.45
CA SER A 263 -4.00 22.24 -2.33
C SER A 263 -4.60 23.39 -1.52
N TYR A 264 -4.29 24.62 -1.92
CA TYR A 264 -4.77 25.83 -1.27
C TYR A 264 -5.60 26.67 -2.25
N ASN A 265 -6.54 27.44 -1.71
CA ASN A 265 -7.25 28.48 -2.44
C ASN A 265 -7.29 29.74 -1.56
N ASP A 266 -6.78 30.87 -2.07
CA ASP A 266 -6.71 32.14 -1.35
C ASP A 266 -6.12 32.02 0.07
N GLY A 267 -5.06 31.21 0.22
CA GLY A 267 -4.39 30.98 1.51
C GLY A 267 -5.14 30.08 2.48
N GLN A 268 -6.23 29.42 2.06
CA GLN A 268 -6.95 28.42 2.86
C GLN A 268 -6.68 27.02 2.32
N LEU A 269 -6.41 26.06 3.21
CA LEU A 269 -6.24 24.67 2.81
C LEU A 269 -7.57 24.11 2.28
N MET A 270 -7.55 23.61 1.05
CA MET A 270 -8.68 22.96 0.42
C MET A 270 -8.69 21.46 0.72
N LYS A 271 -7.60 20.77 0.37
CA LYS A 271 -7.53 19.31 0.50
C LYS A 271 -6.10 18.75 0.42
N TYR A 272 -5.90 17.60 1.05
CA TYR A 272 -4.76 16.72 0.81
C TYR A 272 -5.05 15.67 -0.27
N SER A 273 -4.10 15.45 -1.17
CA SER A 273 -4.17 14.49 -2.27
C SER A 273 -2.87 13.68 -2.37
N VAL A 274 -2.97 12.40 -2.70
CA VAL A 274 -1.79 11.51 -2.85
C VAL A 274 -1.63 10.97 -4.27
N SER A 275 -2.73 10.87 -5.02
CA SER A 275 -2.73 10.26 -6.34
C SER A 275 -2.63 11.29 -7.45
N LEU A 276 -3.74 11.95 -7.75
CA LEU A 276 -3.91 12.87 -8.86
C LEU A 276 -4.69 14.10 -8.42
N ILE A 277 -4.12 15.27 -8.67
CA ILE A 277 -4.84 16.55 -8.71
C ILE A 277 -5.03 16.90 -10.19
N GLY A 278 -6.28 17.01 -10.63
CA GLY A 278 -6.62 17.24 -12.04
C GLY A 278 -7.54 18.43 -12.22
N TYR A 279 -7.20 19.28 -13.19
CA TYR A 279 -8.04 20.37 -13.69
C TYR A 279 -8.30 20.20 -15.19
N GLY A 280 -9.48 20.62 -15.66
CA GLY A 280 -9.96 20.38 -17.03
C GLY A 280 -10.56 18.98 -17.17
N PHE A 281 -10.18 18.24 -18.22
CA PHE A 281 -10.79 16.97 -18.62
C PHE A 281 -11.11 16.00 -17.47
N PHE A 282 -10.13 15.67 -16.61
CA PHE A 282 -10.38 14.73 -15.51
C PHE A 282 -11.33 15.30 -14.46
N GLY A 283 -11.26 16.60 -14.18
CA GLY A 283 -12.21 17.29 -13.30
C GLY A 283 -13.64 17.25 -13.85
N ASP A 284 -13.78 17.46 -15.16
CA ASP A 284 -15.07 17.39 -15.86
C ASP A 284 -15.65 15.98 -15.87
N VAL A 285 -14.81 14.98 -16.13
CA VAL A 285 -15.20 13.56 -16.06
C VAL A 285 -15.67 13.20 -14.67
N LEU A 286 -14.93 13.61 -13.62
CA LEU A 286 -15.33 13.36 -12.24
C LEU A 286 -16.68 14.02 -11.96
N ARG A 287 -16.83 15.32 -12.23
CA ARG A 287 -18.09 16.07 -12.04
C ARG A 287 -19.29 15.41 -12.73
N GLU A 288 -19.14 15.02 -14.00
CA GLU A 288 -20.20 14.34 -14.74
C GLU A 288 -20.49 12.94 -14.19
N SER A 289 -19.44 12.19 -13.81
CA SER A 289 -19.59 10.83 -13.29
C SER A 289 -20.37 10.78 -11.96
N GLU A 290 -20.35 11.87 -11.18
CA GLU A 290 -21.11 11.98 -9.94
C GLU A 290 -22.63 11.98 -10.17
N ASN A 291 -23.09 12.60 -11.26
CA ASN A 291 -24.50 12.55 -11.68
C ASN A 291 -24.94 11.13 -12.13
N LEU A 292 -23.96 10.28 -12.45
CA LEU A 292 -24.15 8.91 -12.94
C LEU A 292 -23.83 7.84 -11.88
N ARG A 293 -23.77 8.20 -10.59
CA ARG A 293 -23.48 7.25 -9.49
C ARG A 293 -24.34 5.99 -9.52
N TRP A 294 -25.61 6.12 -9.93
CA TRP A 294 -26.57 5.01 -9.99
C TRP A 294 -26.20 3.92 -11.02
N VAL A 295 -25.38 4.24 -12.03
CA VAL A 295 -24.92 3.28 -13.05
C VAL A 295 -23.72 2.44 -12.55
N GLY A 296 -23.12 2.81 -11.42
CA GLY A 296 -21.96 2.13 -10.86
C GLY A 296 -20.67 2.42 -11.65
N PRO A 297 -19.66 1.53 -11.65
CA PRO A 297 -18.31 1.82 -12.15
C PRO A 297 -18.20 2.23 -13.63
N ILE A 298 -19.16 1.85 -14.48
CA ILE A 298 -19.19 2.24 -15.89
C ILE A 298 -19.44 3.75 -16.08
N ARG A 299 -19.89 4.46 -15.02
CA ARG A 299 -20.07 5.91 -15.01
C ARG A 299 -18.86 6.69 -15.51
N TYR A 300 -17.66 6.21 -15.20
CA TYR A 300 -16.42 6.86 -15.62
C TYR A 300 -16.19 6.74 -17.13
N ASP A 301 -16.57 5.62 -17.73
CA ASP A 301 -16.43 5.42 -19.18
C ASP A 301 -17.43 6.30 -19.94
N LEU A 302 -18.68 6.36 -19.46
CA LEU A 302 -19.72 7.19 -20.05
C LEU A 302 -19.38 8.69 -19.96
N ALA A 303 -18.99 9.15 -18.77
CA ALA A 303 -18.54 10.52 -18.57
C ALA A 303 -17.29 10.84 -19.40
N GLY A 304 -16.32 9.92 -19.42
CA GLY A 304 -15.11 10.02 -20.25
C GLY A 304 -15.42 10.23 -21.72
N ILE A 305 -16.26 9.36 -22.30
CA ILE A 305 -16.67 9.46 -23.71
C ILE A 305 -17.33 10.82 -23.99
N LYS A 306 -18.28 11.24 -23.15
CA LYS A 306 -18.97 12.53 -23.31
C LYS A 306 -17.99 13.71 -23.29
N MET A 307 -17.07 13.73 -22.32
CA MET A 307 -16.10 14.83 -22.17
C MET A 307 -15.07 14.85 -23.30
N VAL A 308 -14.65 13.69 -23.80
CA VAL A 308 -13.74 13.61 -24.96
C VAL A 308 -14.38 14.26 -26.18
N PHE A 309 -15.66 13.97 -26.46
CA PHE A 309 -16.36 14.56 -27.60
C PHE A 309 -16.64 16.06 -27.41
N SER A 310 -16.81 16.52 -26.17
CA SER A 310 -16.92 17.96 -25.89
C SER A 310 -15.61 18.73 -26.15
N ASN A 311 -14.46 18.07 -25.98
CA ASN A 311 -13.11 18.61 -26.24
C ASN A 311 -12.90 20.03 -25.69
N GLN A 312 -13.40 20.29 -24.48
CA GLN A 312 -13.39 21.62 -23.89
C GLN A 312 -11.98 21.99 -23.42
N SER A 313 -11.51 23.17 -23.83
CA SER A 313 -10.24 23.76 -23.41
C SER A 313 -10.46 24.92 -22.44
N TYR A 314 -9.51 25.11 -21.53
CA TYR A 314 -9.55 26.12 -20.50
C TYR A 314 -8.31 27.01 -20.60
N ARG A 315 -8.51 28.31 -20.80
CA ARG A 315 -7.42 29.27 -20.88
C ARG A 315 -6.95 29.63 -19.48
N GLY A 316 -5.64 29.60 -19.26
CA GLY A 316 -5.04 29.93 -17.96
C GLY A 316 -3.53 30.08 -18.02
N THR A 317 -2.97 30.35 -16.85
CA THR A 317 -1.54 30.41 -16.60
C THR A 317 -1.20 29.39 -15.52
N VAL A 318 -0.18 28.58 -15.77
CA VAL A 318 0.39 27.63 -14.81
C VAL A 318 1.79 28.10 -14.45
N GLU A 319 2.04 28.24 -13.16
CA GLU A 319 3.34 28.54 -12.60
C GLU A 319 3.80 27.35 -11.77
N TYR A 320 5.06 26.96 -11.90
CA TYR A 320 5.63 25.80 -11.20
C TYR A 320 7.11 25.98 -10.90
N LEU A 321 7.57 25.36 -9.82
CA LEU A 321 8.97 25.23 -9.48
C LEU A 321 9.47 23.85 -9.93
N GLU A 322 10.58 23.81 -10.66
CA GLU A 322 11.21 22.54 -11.02
C GLU A 322 12.07 22.03 -9.86
N ALA A 323 12.00 20.73 -9.60
CA ALA A 323 12.86 20.09 -8.61
C ALA A 323 14.33 20.23 -9.02
N TYR A 324 15.15 20.79 -8.13
CA TYR A 324 16.59 20.90 -8.30
C TYR A 324 17.26 19.58 -7.86
N GLU A 325 18.19 19.03 -8.64
CA GLU A 325 18.89 17.76 -8.35
C GLU A 325 17.97 16.56 -8.05
N SER A 326 16.88 16.41 -8.80
CA SER A 326 15.98 15.26 -8.66
C SER A 326 16.69 13.95 -9.06
N ASN A 327 16.88 13.03 -8.09
CA ASN A 327 17.38 11.66 -8.32
C ASN A 327 16.42 10.78 -9.14
N SER A 328 15.24 11.32 -9.46
CA SER A 328 14.20 10.72 -10.28
C SER A 328 13.66 11.79 -11.23
N SER A 329 13.66 11.49 -12.53
CA SER A 329 12.89 12.24 -13.52
C SER A 329 11.75 11.38 -14.05
N PRO A 330 10.60 11.98 -14.42
CA PRO A 330 9.59 11.31 -15.23
C PRO A 330 10.19 10.64 -16.50
N ARG A 331 11.34 11.13 -16.98
CA ARG A 331 12.03 10.65 -18.19
C ARG A 331 13.05 9.53 -17.97
N ASP A 332 13.42 9.20 -16.73
CA ASP A 332 14.56 8.32 -16.46
C ASP A 332 14.25 6.83 -16.58
N ASN A 333 13.01 6.47 -16.94
CA ASN A 333 12.50 5.09 -17.01
C ASN A 333 12.66 4.26 -15.70
N THR A 334 13.17 4.86 -14.63
CA THR A 334 13.23 4.29 -13.28
C THR A 334 11.82 4.23 -12.71
N ARG A 335 11.43 3.06 -12.21
CA ARG A 335 10.10 2.86 -11.62
C ARG A 335 10.20 2.62 -10.14
N CYS A 336 9.32 3.25 -9.37
CA CYS A 336 9.14 2.94 -7.97
C CYS A 336 8.62 1.51 -7.79
N ARG A 337 9.39 0.69 -7.09
CA ARG A 337 9.11 -0.73 -6.80
C ARG A 337 9.47 -1.05 -5.36
N THR A 338 9.14 -2.24 -4.90
CA THR A 338 9.55 -2.74 -3.58
C THR A 338 11.05 -2.55 -3.35
N GLY A 339 11.43 -1.91 -2.25
CA GLY A 339 12.84 -1.60 -1.93
C GLY A 339 13.43 -0.44 -2.74
N CYS A 340 12.59 0.50 -3.21
CA CYS A 340 13.05 1.68 -3.93
C CYS A 340 13.95 2.56 -3.05
N LEU A 341 15.23 2.70 -3.43
CA LEU A 341 16.23 3.49 -2.71
C LEU A 341 15.86 4.98 -2.65
N VAL A 342 15.35 5.53 -3.76
CA VAL A 342 14.89 6.93 -3.81
C VAL A 342 13.84 7.20 -2.72
N CYS A 343 12.85 6.31 -2.57
CA CYS A 343 11.81 6.51 -1.57
C CYS A 343 12.26 6.15 -0.15
N SER A 344 13.17 5.19 0.04
CA SER A 344 13.63 4.83 1.38
C SER A 344 14.55 5.87 2.00
N GLU A 345 15.36 6.54 1.19
CA GLU A 345 16.32 7.55 1.65
C GLU A 345 15.72 8.96 1.71
N SER A 346 14.46 9.14 1.31
CA SER A 346 13.85 10.48 1.30
C SER A 346 13.67 11.08 2.69
N SER A 347 13.39 10.26 3.70
CA SER A 347 13.23 10.75 5.08
C SER A 347 14.54 11.28 5.69
N GLU A 348 15.69 10.71 5.33
CA GLU A 348 17.00 11.21 5.75
C GLU A 348 17.36 12.49 4.98
N ARG A 349 17.14 12.49 3.67
CA ARG A 349 17.39 13.66 2.81
C ARG A 349 16.52 14.86 3.14
N LEU A 350 15.23 14.66 3.47
CA LEU A 350 14.34 15.75 3.89
C LEU A 350 14.78 16.34 5.25
N ARG A 351 15.40 15.55 6.13
CA ARG A 351 15.98 16.07 7.38
C ARG A 351 17.23 16.88 7.12
N GLU A 352 18.14 16.37 6.28
CA GLU A 352 19.36 17.09 5.88
C GLU A 352 19.03 18.40 5.15
N ALA A 353 18.08 18.38 4.21
CA ALA A 353 17.64 19.57 3.48
C ALA A 353 16.96 20.62 4.39
N ALA A 354 16.24 20.20 5.43
CA ALA A 354 15.67 21.12 6.42
C ALA A 354 16.74 21.78 7.30
N GLU A 355 17.88 21.12 7.52
CA GLU A 355 19.04 21.64 8.26
C GLU A 355 19.95 22.53 7.40
N GLU A 356 20.06 22.27 6.10
CA GLU A 356 20.88 23.03 5.15
C GLU A 356 20.17 24.23 4.50
N CYS A 357 18.86 24.41 4.71
CA CYS A 357 18.07 25.45 4.06
C CYS A 357 18.37 26.86 4.60
N GLN A 358 19.49 27.43 4.17
CA GLN A 358 19.75 28.87 4.21
C GLN A 358 20.24 29.49 2.89
N ASP A 359 20.59 28.73 1.83
CA ASP A 359 21.18 29.38 0.63
C ASP A 359 21.10 28.67 -0.74
N CYS A 360 20.26 27.65 -0.97
CA CYS A 360 20.34 26.85 -2.22
C CYS A 360 19.05 26.65 -3.05
N GLN A 361 17.91 27.26 -2.71
CA GLN A 361 16.74 27.19 -3.60
C GLN A 361 16.86 28.24 -4.72
N SER A 362 17.10 27.77 -5.94
CA SER A 362 16.81 28.53 -7.14
C SER A 362 15.29 28.69 -7.25
N ASP A 363 14.71 29.68 -6.54
CA ASP A 363 13.27 30.01 -6.48
C ASP A 363 12.71 30.58 -7.79
N THR A 364 13.28 30.18 -8.92
CA THR A 364 12.86 30.67 -10.23
C THR A 364 11.65 29.88 -10.71
N TRP A 365 10.47 30.40 -10.40
CA TRP A 365 9.20 29.91 -10.93
C TRP A 365 9.18 29.99 -12.46
N LYS A 366 8.84 28.87 -13.10
CA LYS A 366 8.56 28.81 -14.54
C LYS A 366 7.09 29.08 -14.79
N LYS A 367 6.79 29.71 -15.92
CA LYS A 367 5.43 30.14 -16.28
C LYS A 367 5.06 29.65 -17.68
N VAL A 368 3.90 29.01 -17.80
CA VAL A 368 3.32 28.57 -19.06
C VAL A 368 1.91 29.12 -19.16
N THR A 369 1.62 29.87 -20.23
CA THR A 369 0.29 30.45 -20.47
C THR A 369 -0.27 29.91 -21.77
N GLY A 370 -1.54 29.49 -21.75
CA GLY A 370 -2.18 28.92 -22.93
C GLY A 370 -3.58 28.38 -22.65
N SER A 371 -4.11 27.64 -23.62
CA SER A 371 -5.33 26.85 -23.49
C SER A 371 -4.98 25.39 -23.22
N PHE A 372 -5.55 24.83 -22.16
CA PHE A 372 -5.28 23.45 -21.72
C PHE A 372 -6.55 22.61 -21.77
N LEU A 373 -6.45 21.39 -22.30
CA LEU A 373 -7.48 20.36 -22.15
C LEU A 373 -7.44 19.74 -20.75
N ALA A 374 -6.23 19.55 -20.22
CA ALA A 374 -6.02 19.00 -18.89
C ALA A 374 -4.72 19.52 -18.26
N ILE A 375 -4.76 19.76 -16.96
CA ILE A 375 -3.60 20.03 -16.11
C ILE A 375 -3.64 18.98 -15.01
N ASN A 376 -2.61 18.14 -14.91
CA ASN A 376 -2.56 17.04 -13.95
C ASN A 376 -1.28 17.10 -13.14
N ILE A 377 -1.39 16.91 -11.84
CA ILE A 377 -0.28 16.75 -10.92
C ILE A 377 -0.41 15.37 -10.29
N THR A 378 0.63 14.53 -10.43
CA THR A 378 0.63 13.18 -9.86
C THR A 378 1.78 12.98 -8.89
N GLY A 379 1.48 12.67 -7.63
CA GLY A 379 2.47 12.34 -6.59
C GLY A 379 2.82 10.85 -6.52
N MET A 380 2.31 10.06 -7.45
CA MET A 380 2.57 8.63 -7.61
C MET A 380 2.17 8.22 -9.02
N SER A 381 2.45 6.97 -9.40
CA SER A 381 2.11 6.49 -10.74
C SER A 381 0.65 6.70 -11.15
N SER A 382 -0.25 6.74 -10.17
CA SER A 382 -1.70 6.81 -10.38
C SER A 382 -2.20 5.64 -11.24
N ALA A 383 -1.52 4.50 -11.11
CA ALA A 383 -1.87 3.26 -11.78
C ALA A 383 -3.20 2.70 -11.25
N CYS A 384 -3.95 2.07 -12.14
CA CYS A 384 -5.21 1.42 -11.82
C CYS A 384 -5.45 0.24 -12.77
N PRO A 385 -6.48 -0.61 -12.55
CA PRO A 385 -6.77 -1.73 -13.44
C PRO A 385 -6.96 -1.36 -14.91
N LYS A 386 -7.41 -0.12 -15.21
CA LYS A 386 -7.59 0.40 -16.58
C LYS A 386 -6.32 1.00 -17.20
N SER A 387 -5.42 1.51 -16.37
CA SER A 387 -4.13 2.08 -16.77
C SER A 387 -3.05 1.47 -15.87
N GLN A 388 -2.54 0.31 -16.27
CA GLN A 388 -1.67 -0.51 -15.42
C GLN A 388 -0.35 0.17 -15.05
N ASP A 389 0.13 1.04 -15.93
CA ASP A 389 1.34 1.82 -15.72
C ASP A 389 1.03 3.21 -15.13
N GLY A 390 -0.24 3.63 -15.15
CA GLY A 390 -0.67 4.92 -14.63
C GLY A 390 -0.35 6.11 -15.54
N LEU A 391 -0.70 7.31 -15.06
CA LEU A 391 -0.48 8.57 -15.79
C LEU A 391 0.99 9.00 -15.76
N SER A 392 1.71 8.67 -14.69
CA SER A 392 3.16 8.87 -14.60
C SER A 392 3.89 7.60 -14.14
N PRO A 393 4.24 6.67 -15.05
CA PRO A 393 4.74 5.35 -14.67
C PRO A 393 6.04 5.30 -13.87
N THR A 394 6.79 6.40 -13.89
CA THR A 394 8.09 6.61 -13.26
C THR A 394 7.99 7.42 -11.97
N ALA A 395 6.82 7.98 -11.65
CA ALA A 395 6.60 8.71 -10.40
C ALA A 395 6.91 7.84 -9.18
N HIS A 396 7.67 8.42 -8.26
CA HIS A 396 8.00 7.80 -6.99
C HIS A 396 6.96 8.14 -5.92
N LEU A 397 6.87 7.32 -4.89
CA LEU A 397 5.87 7.51 -3.83
C LEU A 397 6.27 8.58 -2.83
N ALA A 398 7.58 8.77 -2.62
CA ALA A 398 8.12 9.58 -1.54
C ALA A 398 9.47 10.19 -1.94
N ASP A 399 9.54 10.92 -3.05
CA ASP A 399 10.78 11.59 -3.48
C ASP A 399 10.76 13.11 -3.24
N GLY A 400 9.69 13.63 -2.63
CA GLY A 400 9.48 15.03 -2.34
C GLY A 400 8.98 15.83 -3.54
N THR A 401 8.63 15.18 -4.66
CA THR A 401 8.24 15.84 -5.90
C THR A 401 6.91 15.33 -6.43
N ALA A 402 6.34 16.05 -7.39
CA ALA A 402 5.14 15.60 -8.09
C ALA A 402 5.29 15.91 -9.59
N ASP A 403 4.74 15.02 -10.41
CA ASP A 403 4.85 15.15 -11.85
C ASP A 403 3.74 16.02 -12.42
N LEU A 404 4.12 17.13 -13.05
CA LEU A 404 3.21 18.04 -13.74
C LEU A 404 3.04 17.66 -15.21
N ILE A 405 1.83 17.32 -15.61
CA ILE A 405 1.45 16.97 -16.98
C ILE A 405 0.50 18.05 -17.52
N LEU A 406 1.01 18.84 -18.47
CA LEU A 406 0.25 19.86 -19.18
C LEU A 406 -0.21 19.35 -20.54
N VAL A 407 -1.52 19.21 -20.73
CA VAL A 407 -2.11 18.82 -22.02
C VAL A 407 -2.70 20.06 -22.68
N GLN A 408 -1.99 20.57 -23.68
CA GLN A 408 -2.42 21.75 -24.44
C GLN A 408 -3.63 21.42 -25.34
N GLU A 409 -4.33 22.48 -25.73
CA GLU A 409 -5.39 22.42 -26.73
C GLU A 409 -4.96 21.66 -27.99
N SER A 410 -5.75 20.67 -28.35
CA SER A 410 -5.50 19.81 -29.50
C SER A 410 -6.81 19.27 -30.07
N SER A 411 -6.75 18.67 -31.26
CA SER A 411 -7.93 18.03 -31.87
C SER A 411 -8.39 16.83 -31.04
N THR A 412 -9.70 16.53 -31.04
CA THR A 412 -10.27 15.36 -30.35
C THR A 412 -9.55 14.06 -30.69
N MET A 413 -9.12 13.89 -31.94
CA MET A 413 -8.38 12.69 -32.38
C MET A 413 -6.99 12.60 -31.74
N GLN A 414 -6.26 13.72 -31.62
CA GLN A 414 -4.97 13.75 -30.92
C GLN A 414 -5.14 13.49 -29.42
N PHE A 415 -6.18 14.06 -28.82
CA PHE A 415 -6.47 13.85 -27.40
C PHE A 415 -6.90 12.39 -27.12
N LEU A 416 -7.72 11.80 -27.97
CA LEU A 416 -8.04 10.36 -27.91
C LEU A 416 -6.79 9.48 -28.03
N ARG A 417 -5.86 9.82 -28.92
CA ARG A 417 -4.57 9.10 -29.03
C ARG A 417 -3.76 9.25 -27.74
N HIS A 418 -3.72 10.44 -27.14
CA HIS A 418 -3.08 10.66 -25.85
C HIS A 418 -3.70 9.79 -24.75
N LEU A 419 -5.04 9.78 -24.60
CA LEU A 419 -5.72 8.93 -23.62
C LEU A 419 -5.49 7.43 -23.86
N ASN A 420 -5.47 7.00 -25.12
CA ASN A 420 -5.23 5.61 -25.48
C ASN A 420 -3.79 5.16 -25.13
N ARG A 421 -2.80 6.07 -25.17
CA ARG A 421 -1.43 5.76 -24.73
C ARG A 421 -1.40 5.34 -23.26
N HIS A 422 -2.18 5.98 -22.39
CA HIS A 422 -2.29 5.61 -20.97
C HIS A 422 -2.92 4.23 -20.72
N THR A 423 -3.63 3.67 -21.70
CA THR A 423 -4.20 2.31 -21.61
C THR A 423 -3.30 1.21 -22.17
N ASN A 424 -2.17 1.58 -22.79
CA ASN A 424 -1.22 0.65 -23.38
C ASN A 424 0.16 0.76 -22.71
N ARG A 425 1.00 -0.27 -22.86
CA ARG A 425 2.39 -0.28 -22.34
C ARG A 425 3.38 0.48 -23.22
N LYS A 426 2.89 1.26 -24.18
CA LYS A 426 3.73 2.02 -25.11
C LYS A 426 4.16 3.33 -24.43
N ASP A 427 5.33 3.81 -24.80
CA ASP A 427 5.98 5.00 -24.24
C ASP A 427 5.02 6.21 -24.18
N GLN A 428 4.95 6.84 -23.00
CA GLN A 428 3.99 7.90 -22.68
C GLN A 428 4.48 9.29 -23.10
N VAL A 429 5.76 9.43 -23.47
CA VAL A 429 6.44 10.74 -23.60
C VAL A 429 6.92 11.03 -25.03
N THR A 430 7.01 10.04 -25.91
CA THR A 430 7.47 10.25 -27.29
C THR A 430 6.35 10.69 -28.25
N TRP A 431 6.49 11.90 -28.80
CA TRP A 431 5.75 12.37 -29.98
C TRP A 431 6.40 11.78 -31.24
N GLY A 432 6.24 10.48 -31.43
CA GLY A 432 6.55 9.78 -32.68
C GLY A 432 5.36 9.71 -33.61
#